data_AF-A0A136NEN2-F1
#
_entry.id   AF-A0A136NEN2-F1
#
_cell.length_a   1.000
_cell.length_b   1.000
_cell.length_c   1.000
_cell.angle_alpha   90.00
_cell.angle_beta   90.00
_cell.angle_gamma   90.00
#
_symmetry.space_group_name_H-M   'P 1'
#
loop_
_entity.id
_entity.type
_entity.pdbx_description
1 polymer ?
#
loop_
_entity_poly.entity_id
_entity_poly.type
_entity_poly.pdbx_seq_one_letter_code
_entity_poly.pdbx_strand_id
1 'polypeptide(L)'
;MKHKNRILGYAIFFSALIIISILLQSSAGASGNESLYTDYSLSQITGQKVIWREDVYDPTMKTNVSVLKLDDNYFSGVSGPEKAVLGYLASTIGNECYADGSKQNVKCKILSALNLGYQCSDETKSFLKSWFRDDAGVVKQIDNCKPTIATTVEKTFDEVKISSADNTIKVELKGLKLNIKENSASKWSESLTFKVDGDKVTMTERTKKK
;
A
#
# COMPACT_ATOMS: atom_id res chain seq x y z
N MET A 1 39.63 38.92 9.18
CA MET A 1 40.58 38.62 10.28
C MET A 1 39.76 38.41 11.56
N LYS A 2 39.91 37.39 12.40
CA LYS A 2 40.95 36.34 12.51
C LYS A 2 40.33 34.95 12.74
N HIS A 3 40.97 33.90 12.21
CA HIS A 3 40.79 32.50 12.64
C HIS A 3 41.36 32.24 14.05
N LYS A 4 40.82 31.20 14.71
CA LYS A 4 41.46 30.21 15.62
C LYS A 4 40.42 29.08 15.73
N ASN A 5 40.58 27.84 15.24
CA ASN A 5 41.70 26.88 15.15
C ASN A 5 42.32 26.49 16.50
N ARG A 6 41.96 25.29 16.99
CA ARG A 6 42.81 24.16 17.47
C ARG A 6 41.96 23.15 18.28
N ILE A 7 42.26 21.85 18.40
CA ILE A 7 42.93 20.81 17.57
C ILE A 7 42.58 19.43 18.24
N LEU A 8 42.90 18.29 17.60
CA LEU A 8 42.95 16.89 18.09
C LEU A 8 42.88 16.67 19.63
N GLY A 9 42.24 15.63 20.17
CA GLY A 9 41.79 14.34 19.60
C GLY A 9 42.39 13.18 20.39
N TYR A 10 41.87 11.94 20.30
CA TYR A 10 42.61 10.69 20.55
C TYR A 10 41.79 9.47 20.08
N ALA A 11 42.43 8.53 19.40
CA ALA A 11 41.84 7.24 19.02
C ALA A 11 42.34 6.14 19.96
N ILE A 12 41.52 5.11 20.21
CA ILE A 12 41.97 3.85 20.79
C ILE A 12 41.40 2.71 19.95
N PHE A 13 42.31 1.94 19.34
CA PHE A 13 42.04 0.62 18.76
C PHE A 13 41.94 -0.41 19.88
N PHE A 14 41.03 -1.38 19.75
CA PHE A 14 41.28 -2.73 20.27
C PHE A 14 40.81 -3.80 19.29
N SER A 15 41.73 -4.72 18.98
CA SER A 15 41.57 -5.82 18.04
C SER A 15 42.10 -7.10 18.68
N ALA A 16 41.26 -8.14 18.80
CA ALA A 16 41.60 -9.54 19.12
C ALA A 16 40.30 -10.34 19.33
N LEU A 17 40.20 -11.65 19.08
CA LEU A 17 40.87 -12.54 18.11
C LEU A 17 40.02 -13.83 18.02
N ILE A 18 40.30 -14.69 17.03
CA ILE A 18 39.50 -15.89 16.70
C ILE A 18 40.11 -17.16 17.31
N ILE A 19 39.27 -18.06 17.84
CA ILE A 19 39.48 -19.52 17.96
C ILE A 19 38.06 -20.15 17.76
N ILE A 20 37.66 -20.94 16.75
CA ILE A 20 38.20 -22.03 15.91
C ILE A 20 38.19 -23.43 16.58
N SER A 21 37.24 -24.27 16.13
CA SER A 21 37.30 -25.75 15.96
C SER A 21 37.25 -26.67 17.20
N ILE A 22 36.78 -27.93 17.15
CA ILE A 22 36.29 -28.80 16.03
C ILE A 22 35.28 -29.88 16.52
N LEU A 23 34.67 -30.63 15.59
CA LEU A 23 33.75 -31.79 15.75
C LEU A 23 34.33 -32.95 16.63
N LEU A 24 33.55 -33.94 17.10
CA LEU A 24 33.19 -35.27 16.49
C LEU A 24 32.51 -36.14 17.62
N GLN A 25 31.75 -37.25 17.46
CA GLN A 25 31.11 -37.95 16.33
C GLN A 25 29.96 -38.93 16.74
N SER A 26 28.85 -38.92 15.99
CA SER A 26 28.07 -40.07 15.42
C SER A 26 27.78 -41.42 16.14
N SER A 27 26.54 -41.90 15.95
CA SER A 27 26.18 -43.23 15.38
C SER A 27 24.73 -43.18 14.84
N ALA A 28 24.48 -43.39 13.54
CA ALA A 28 24.17 -44.66 12.85
C ALA A 28 22.84 -45.33 13.30
N GLY A 29 21.85 -45.64 12.43
CA GLY A 29 21.72 -45.49 10.97
C GLY A 29 20.42 -46.13 10.44
N ALA A 30 20.41 -46.58 9.18
CA ALA A 30 19.39 -47.37 8.44
C ALA A 30 18.49 -46.63 7.42
N SER A 31 18.00 -47.40 6.45
CA SER A 31 17.61 -47.00 5.08
C SER A 31 16.12 -46.80 4.83
N GLY A 32 15.77 -45.92 3.88
CA GLY A 32 14.47 -45.88 3.22
C GLY A 32 14.50 -45.01 1.96
N ASN A 33 13.91 -45.48 0.86
CA ASN A 33 13.68 -44.65 -0.32
C ASN A 33 12.43 -43.79 -0.08
N GLU A 34 12.58 -42.47 0.03
CA GLU A 34 11.45 -41.54 -0.02
C GLU A 34 11.57 -40.60 -1.22
N SER A 35 10.45 -40.45 -1.93
CA SER A 35 10.32 -39.51 -3.03
C SER A 35 10.50 -38.09 -2.54
N LEU A 36 11.23 -37.27 -3.31
CA LEU A 36 11.22 -35.81 -3.21
C LEU A 36 9.85 -35.25 -3.65
N TYR A 37 8.82 -35.49 -2.83
CA TYR A 37 7.72 -34.56 -2.70
C TYR A 37 8.28 -33.32 -1.99
N THR A 38 8.72 -32.35 -2.79
CA THR A 38 8.85 -30.97 -2.29
C THR A 38 7.45 -30.52 -1.88
N ASP A 39 7.20 -30.59 -0.58
CA ASP A 39 6.05 -29.96 0.07
C ASP A 39 6.05 -28.48 -0.32
N TYR A 40 5.14 -28.11 -1.22
CA TYR A 40 4.84 -26.73 -1.54
C TYR A 40 4.08 -26.16 -0.34
N SER A 41 4.83 -25.90 0.73
CA SER A 41 4.41 -25.03 1.80
C SER A 41 3.97 -23.73 1.15
N LEU A 42 2.64 -23.53 1.13
CA LEU A 42 2.02 -22.29 0.70
C LEU A 42 2.44 -21.21 1.70
N SER A 43 3.65 -20.69 1.48
CA SER A 43 4.11 -19.48 2.13
C SER A 43 3.03 -18.44 1.89
N GLN A 44 2.39 -18.01 2.97
CA GLN A 44 1.45 -16.90 2.93
C GLN A 44 2.21 -15.72 2.33
N ILE A 45 1.99 -15.40 1.06
CA ILE A 45 2.62 -14.25 0.39
C ILE A 45 2.02 -13.01 1.03
N THR A 46 2.61 -12.61 2.15
CA THR A 46 2.25 -11.44 2.93
C THR A 46 2.61 -10.22 2.10
N GLY A 47 1.60 -9.61 1.48
CA GLY A 47 1.80 -8.47 0.58
C GLY A 47 2.57 -7.35 1.26
N GLN A 48 3.40 -6.65 0.47
CA GLN A 48 4.13 -5.47 0.91
C GLN A 48 3.13 -4.44 1.43
N LYS A 49 3.37 -3.91 2.62
CA LYS A 49 2.57 -2.83 3.21
C LYS A 49 3.00 -1.51 2.57
N VAL A 50 2.19 -1.00 1.65
CA VAL A 50 2.51 0.18 0.81
C VAL A 50 1.82 1.47 1.29
N ILE A 51 0.75 1.33 2.07
CA ILE A 51 0.02 2.45 2.70
C ILE A 51 -0.31 2.05 4.14
N TRP A 52 -0.12 2.96 5.09
CA TRP A 52 -0.51 2.76 6.50
C TRP A 52 -0.83 4.09 7.20
N ARG A 53 -1.41 4.06 8.40
CA ARG A 53 -1.51 5.25 9.26
C ARG A 53 -0.39 5.33 10.29
N GLU A 54 0.01 6.57 10.61
CA GLU A 54 0.86 6.92 11.75
C GLU A 54 0.30 8.14 12.46
N ASP A 55 0.40 8.17 13.78
CA ASP A 55 0.07 9.34 14.57
C ASP A 55 1.26 10.31 14.58
N VAL A 56 1.05 11.51 14.05
CA VAL A 56 2.05 12.59 13.95
C VAL A 56 1.57 13.78 14.75
N TYR A 57 2.45 14.41 15.52
CA TYR A 57 2.08 15.60 16.30
C TYR A 57 1.85 16.81 15.39
N ASP A 58 0.64 17.38 15.41
CA ASP A 58 0.30 18.64 14.75
C ASP A 58 0.44 19.80 15.76
N PRO A 59 1.38 20.75 15.55
CA PRO A 59 1.59 21.86 16.48
C PRO A 59 0.46 22.92 16.44
N THR A 60 -0.33 22.96 15.36
CA THR A 60 -1.49 23.86 15.19
C THR A 60 -2.65 23.37 16.05
N MET A 61 -2.94 22.07 16.00
CA MET A 61 -4.00 21.44 16.80
C MET A 61 -3.53 20.98 18.18
N LYS A 62 -2.22 21.08 18.46
CA LYS A 62 -1.55 20.72 19.73
C LYS A 62 -1.80 19.28 20.18
N THR A 63 -2.02 18.38 19.22
CA THR A 63 -2.37 16.98 19.45
C THR A 63 -1.80 16.09 18.34
N ASN A 64 -1.78 14.78 18.56
CA ASN A 64 -1.47 13.84 17.49
C ASN A 64 -2.65 13.73 16.51
N VAL A 65 -2.32 13.70 15.22
CA VAL A 65 -3.24 13.45 14.10
C VAL A 65 -2.82 12.17 13.40
N SER A 66 -3.79 11.31 13.10
CA SER A 66 -3.54 10.05 12.41
C SER A 66 -3.45 10.28 10.90
N VAL A 67 -2.24 10.33 10.35
CA VAL A 67 -1.99 10.63 8.95
C VAL A 67 -1.63 9.38 8.14
N LEU A 68 -2.06 9.37 6.88
CA LEU A 68 -1.77 8.33 5.91
C LEU A 68 -0.33 8.48 5.41
N LYS A 69 0.46 7.41 5.52
CA LYS A 69 1.82 7.27 4.99
C LYS A 69 1.79 6.39 3.75
N LEU A 70 2.70 6.69 2.82
CA LEU A 70 2.93 5.95 1.60
C LEU A 70 4.36 5.41 1.63
N ASP A 71 4.60 4.24 1.06
CA ASP A 71 5.96 3.73 0.83
C ASP A 71 6.54 4.44 -0.40
N ASP A 72 7.38 5.46 -0.20
CA ASP A 72 7.96 6.25 -1.28
C ASP A 72 8.75 5.39 -2.28
N ASN A 73 9.40 4.30 -1.84
CA ASN A 73 10.11 3.39 -2.74
C ASN A 73 9.10 2.67 -3.65
N TYR A 74 8.03 2.13 -3.07
CA TYR A 74 6.97 1.49 -3.83
C TYR A 74 6.31 2.46 -4.82
N PHE A 75 5.91 3.65 -4.37
CA PHE A 75 5.24 4.63 -5.23
C PHE A 75 6.16 5.21 -6.33
N SER A 76 7.48 5.26 -6.11
CA SER A 76 8.44 5.65 -7.14
C SER A 76 8.61 4.63 -8.27
N GLY A 77 8.37 3.35 -7.99
CA GLY A 77 8.55 2.23 -8.92
C GLY A 77 7.27 1.45 -9.28
N VAL A 78 6.10 1.95 -8.88
CA VAL A 78 4.82 1.25 -9.04
C VAL A 78 4.53 0.91 -10.51
N SER A 79 4.19 -0.35 -10.78
CA SER A 79 3.92 -0.78 -12.16
C SER A 79 2.61 -0.19 -12.69
N GLY A 80 2.46 -0.16 -14.02
CA GLY A 80 1.24 0.28 -14.70
C GLY A 80 -0.07 -0.34 -14.15
N PRO A 81 -0.20 -1.68 -14.05
CA PRO A 81 -1.42 -2.31 -13.54
C PRO A 81 -1.62 -2.09 -12.03
N GLU A 82 -0.55 -2.02 -11.22
CA GLU A 82 -0.67 -1.68 -9.80
C GLU A 82 -1.12 -0.23 -9.58
N LYS A 83 -0.59 0.71 -10.38
CA LYS A 83 -1.03 2.11 -10.43
C LYS A 83 -2.51 2.20 -10.83
N ALA A 84 -2.98 1.36 -11.76
CA ALA A 84 -4.41 1.28 -12.10
C ALA A 84 -5.26 0.76 -10.93
N VAL A 85 -4.85 -0.34 -10.28
CA VAL A 85 -5.53 -0.91 -9.12
C VAL A 85 -5.61 0.09 -7.96
N LEU A 86 -4.48 0.68 -7.56
CA LEU A 86 -4.43 1.66 -6.47
C LEU A 86 -5.17 2.95 -6.84
N GLY A 87 -5.09 3.42 -8.09
CA GLY A 87 -5.80 4.59 -8.57
C GLY A 87 -7.34 4.41 -8.54
N TYR A 88 -7.84 3.23 -8.91
CA TYR A 88 -9.26 2.89 -8.80
C TYR A 88 -9.73 2.84 -7.34
N LEU A 89 -8.96 2.21 -6.46
CA LEU A 89 -9.26 2.16 -5.03
C LEU A 89 -9.24 3.55 -4.39
N ALA A 90 -8.24 4.38 -4.69
CA ALA A 90 -8.15 5.76 -4.22
C ALA A 90 -9.18 6.72 -4.84
N SER A 91 -9.79 6.34 -5.96
CA SER A 91 -10.93 7.08 -6.56
C SER A 91 -12.27 6.75 -5.88
N THR A 92 -12.34 5.69 -5.07
CA THR A 92 -13.59 5.21 -4.42
C THR A 92 -13.52 5.19 -2.89
N ILE A 93 -12.34 5.39 -2.30
CA ILE A 93 -12.09 5.38 -0.85
C ILE A 93 -11.30 6.65 -0.47
N GLY A 94 -11.74 7.34 0.57
CA GLY A 94 -11.13 8.55 1.10
C GLY A 94 -9.66 8.35 1.51
N ASN A 95 -8.79 9.20 1.00
CA ASN A 95 -7.34 9.13 1.21
C ASN A 95 -6.74 10.53 1.37
N GLU A 96 -7.20 11.24 2.40
CA GLU A 96 -6.77 12.61 2.73
C GLU A 96 -7.00 13.57 1.56
N CYS A 97 -8.26 13.62 1.13
CA CYS A 97 -8.71 14.43 0.00
C CYS A 97 -9.18 15.82 0.44
N TYR A 98 -8.86 16.85 -0.34
CA TYR A 98 -9.27 18.24 -0.10
C TYR A 98 -9.68 18.95 -1.39
N ALA A 99 -10.47 20.02 -1.25
CA ALA A 99 -10.95 20.83 -2.37
C ALA A 99 -9.86 21.82 -2.79
N ASP A 100 -9.43 21.74 -4.04
CA ASP A 100 -8.41 22.62 -4.62
C ASP A 100 -9.12 23.74 -5.42
N GLY A 101 -9.49 24.80 -4.72
CA GLY A 101 -10.27 25.94 -5.25
C GLY A 101 -11.75 25.63 -5.54
N SER A 102 -12.12 24.39 -5.86
CA SER A 102 -13.52 23.99 -6.11
C SER A 102 -13.85 22.61 -5.52
N LYS A 103 -15.14 22.36 -5.28
CA LYS A 103 -15.64 21.04 -4.82
C LYS A 103 -15.56 19.93 -5.89
N GLN A 104 -15.27 20.28 -7.14
CA GLN A 104 -15.07 19.32 -8.23
C GLN A 104 -13.58 18.96 -8.42
N ASN A 105 -12.68 19.90 -8.10
CA ASN A 105 -11.24 19.69 -8.13
C ASN A 105 -10.78 19.10 -6.80
N VAL A 106 -10.98 17.80 -6.61
CA VAL A 106 -10.64 17.13 -5.35
C VAL A 106 -9.28 16.47 -5.45
N LYS A 107 -8.31 17.02 -4.72
CA LYS A 107 -6.94 16.52 -4.68
C LYS A 107 -6.82 15.51 -3.55
N CYS A 108 -6.42 14.29 -3.89
CA CYS A 108 -6.28 13.17 -2.96
C CYS A 108 -4.82 12.71 -2.88
N LYS A 109 -4.38 12.22 -1.72
CA LYS A 109 -2.96 11.92 -1.46
C LYS A 109 -2.42 10.80 -2.32
N ILE A 110 -3.13 9.67 -2.40
CA ILE A 110 -2.71 8.52 -3.22
C ILE A 110 -2.77 8.88 -4.70
N LEU A 111 -3.83 9.55 -5.17
CA LEU A 111 -3.93 9.97 -6.57
C LEU A 111 -2.84 10.97 -6.98
N SER A 112 -2.42 11.85 -6.05
CA SER A 112 -1.29 12.76 -6.26
C SER A 112 0.03 11.99 -6.35
N ALA A 113 0.28 11.05 -5.44
CA ALA A 113 1.50 10.23 -5.44
C ALA A 113 1.59 9.30 -6.66
N LEU A 114 0.46 8.80 -7.17
CA LEU A 114 0.39 8.05 -8.41
C LEU A 114 0.50 8.94 -9.67
N ASN A 115 0.51 10.28 -9.54
CA ASN A 115 0.38 11.23 -10.64
C ASN A 115 -0.80 10.88 -11.58
N LEU A 116 -2.02 11.05 -11.05
CA LEU A 116 -3.31 10.79 -11.72
C LEU A 116 -4.27 11.99 -11.72
N GLY A 117 -3.82 13.17 -11.27
CA GLY A 117 -4.64 14.39 -11.20
C GLY A 117 -5.68 14.41 -10.08
N TYR A 118 -6.79 15.12 -10.31
CA TYR A 118 -7.88 15.25 -9.34
C TYR A 118 -8.84 14.05 -9.39
N GLN A 119 -9.35 13.64 -8.23
CA GLN A 119 -10.35 12.58 -8.09
C GLN A 119 -11.55 12.82 -9.01
N CYS A 120 -11.95 11.79 -9.75
CA CYS A 120 -13.03 11.84 -10.74
C CYS A 120 -12.82 12.79 -11.94
N SER A 121 -11.63 13.37 -12.13
CA SER A 121 -11.29 14.12 -13.33
C SER A 121 -11.28 13.25 -14.59
N ASP A 122 -11.38 13.87 -15.76
CA ASP A 122 -11.33 13.14 -17.03
C ASP A 122 -9.97 12.48 -17.29
N GLU A 123 -8.88 13.05 -16.75
CA GLU A 123 -7.55 12.44 -16.75
C GLU A 123 -7.56 11.12 -15.96
N THR A 124 -7.98 11.16 -14.68
CA THR A 124 -8.08 9.95 -13.84
C THR A 124 -9.02 8.93 -14.46
N LYS A 125 -10.20 9.35 -14.92
CA LYS A 125 -11.20 8.47 -15.53
C LYS A 125 -10.70 7.82 -16.81
N SER A 126 -10.00 8.56 -17.66
CA SER A 126 -9.46 8.02 -18.92
C SER A 126 -8.35 7.00 -18.67
N PHE A 127 -7.42 7.31 -17.76
CA PHE A 127 -6.39 6.37 -17.33
C PHE A 127 -6.99 5.09 -16.72
N LEU A 128 -7.94 5.21 -15.81
CA LEU A 128 -8.55 4.03 -15.19
C LEU A 128 -9.37 3.22 -16.22
N LYS A 129 -10.11 3.88 -17.11
CA LYS A 129 -10.88 3.18 -18.17
C LYS A 129 -9.99 2.51 -19.21
N SER A 130 -8.78 3.01 -19.52
CA SER A 130 -7.89 2.30 -20.45
C SER A 130 -7.43 0.95 -19.87
N TRP A 131 -7.10 0.90 -18.58
CA TRP A 131 -6.72 -0.35 -17.90
C TRP A 131 -7.90 -1.29 -17.65
N PHE A 132 -9.02 -0.78 -17.14
CA PHE A 132 -10.19 -1.59 -16.78
C PHE A 132 -11.21 -1.79 -17.92
N ARG A 133 -10.85 -1.52 -19.18
CA ARG A 133 -11.77 -1.45 -20.34
C ARG A 133 -12.70 -2.65 -20.54
N ASP A 134 -12.25 -3.85 -20.19
CA ASP A 134 -13.02 -5.10 -20.33
C ASP A 134 -13.83 -5.44 -19.05
N ASP A 135 -13.63 -4.72 -17.95
CA ASP A 135 -14.39 -4.85 -16.69
C ASP A 135 -15.51 -3.81 -16.64
N ALA A 136 -16.64 -4.14 -17.28
CA ALA A 136 -17.81 -3.26 -17.35
C ALA A 136 -18.36 -2.85 -15.95
N GLY A 137 -18.13 -3.66 -14.91
CA GLY A 137 -18.51 -3.37 -13.54
C GLY A 137 -17.65 -2.29 -12.88
N VAL A 138 -16.34 -2.31 -13.15
CA VAL A 138 -15.40 -1.27 -12.73
C VAL A 138 -15.53 0.00 -13.59
N VAL A 139 -15.64 -0.12 -14.91
CA VAL A 139 -15.87 1.02 -15.83
C VAL A 139 -17.11 1.82 -15.41
N LYS A 140 -18.23 1.14 -15.13
CA LYS A 140 -19.45 1.80 -14.63
C LYS A 140 -19.24 2.53 -13.30
N GLN A 141 -18.36 2.05 -12.41
CA GLN A 141 -18.02 2.76 -11.18
C GLN A 141 -17.12 3.98 -11.44
N ILE A 142 -16.19 3.90 -12.39
CA ILE A 142 -15.33 5.02 -12.81
C ILE A 142 -16.16 6.14 -13.44
N ASP A 143 -17.12 5.81 -14.32
CA ASP A 143 -18.02 6.80 -14.93
C ASP A 143 -18.94 7.47 -13.89
N ASN A 144 -19.42 6.70 -12.90
CA ASN A 144 -20.24 7.21 -11.79
C ASN A 144 -19.42 7.79 -10.63
N CYS A 145 -18.11 8.02 -10.80
CA CYS A 145 -17.24 8.58 -9.78
C CYS A 145 -17.77 9.96 -9.31
N LYS A 146 -17.96 10.09 -8.00
CA LYS A 146 -18.34 11.34 -7.32
C LYS A 146 -17.22 11.74 -6.35
N PRO A 147 -16.80 13.01 -6.30
CA PRO A 147 -15.77 13.43 -5.37
C PRO A 147 -16.17 13.13 -3.91
N THR A 148 -15.24 12.66 -3.08
CA THR A 148 -15.54 12.16 -1.72
C THR A 148 -15.84 13.28 -0.71
N ILE A 149 -15.58 14.54 -1.06
CA ILE A 149 -15.89 15.70 -0.22
C ILE A 149 -17.41 15.85 -0.07
N ALA A 150 -17.85 15.91 1.19
CA ALA A 150 -19.25 16.03 1.63
C ALA A 150 -20.11 14.74 1.52
N THR A 151 -19.50 13.55 1.67
CA THR A 151 -20.27 12.31 1.89
C THR A 151 -20.65 12.15 3.38
N THR A 152 -21.90 11.77 3.67
CA THR A 152 -22.36 11.49 5.05
C THR A 152 -21.72 10.23 5.63
N VAL A 153 -21.42 9.26 4.76
CA VAL A 153 -20.76 8.01 5.10
C VAL A 153 -19.53 7.88 4.20
N GLU A 154 -18.35 7.87 4.80
CA GLU A 154 -17.08 7.79 4.10
C GLU A 154 -16.31 6.55 4.56
N LYS A 155 -15.60 5.90 3.62
CA LYS A 155 -14.55 4.93 3.97
C LYS A 155 -13.21 5.61 3.81
N THR A 156 -12.29 5.41 4.75
CA THR A 156 -10.89 5.81 4.64
C THR A 156 -9.97 4.59 4.78
N PHE A 157 -8.75 4.66 4.24
CA PHE A 157 -7.73 3.62 4.46
C PHE A 157 -7.06 3.76 5.83
N ASP A 158 -6.69 2.62 6.41
CA ASP A 158 -5.77 2.49 7.56
C ASP A 158 -4.52 1.67 7.19
N GLU A 159 -4.67 0.65 6.35
CA GLU A 159 -3.58 -0.18 5.83
C GLU A 159 -3.94 -0.68 4.41
N VAL A 160 -2.96 -0.65 3.50
CA VAL A 160 -3.01 -1.37 2.23
C VAL A 160 -1.78 -2.25 2.12
N LYS A 161 -2.01 -3.54 1.87
CA LYS A 161 -0.98 -4.49 1.44
C LYS A 161 -1.25 -4.96 0.03
N ILE A 162 -0.19 -5.13 -0.75
CA ILE A 162 -0.28 -5.56 -2.15
C ILE A 162 0.75 -6.66 -2.44
N SER A 163 0.36 -7.66 -3.21
CA SER A 163 1.28 -8.64 -3.79
C SER A 163 0.94 -8.88 -5.25
N SER A 164 1.99 -8.97 -6.07
CA SER A 164 1.90 -9.04 -7.53
C SER A 164 2.76 -10.21 -8.00
N ALA A 165 2.13 -11.25 -8.53
CA ALA A 165 2.78 -12.48 -9.01
C ALA A 165 1.92 -13.15 -10.09
N ASP A 166 2.51 -13.80 -11.09
CA ASP A 166 1.83 -14.59 -12.12
C ASP A 166 0.60 -13.90 -12.74
N ASN A 167 0.81 -12.66 -13.22
CA ASN A 167 -0.23 -11.79 -13.77
C ASN A 167 -1.46 -11.59 -12.85
N THR A 168 -1.27 -11.73 -11.54
CA THR A 168 -2.30 -11.57 -10.51
C THR A 168 -1.85 -10.53 -9.50
N ILE A 169 -2.69 -9.54 -9.24
CA ILE A 169 -2.50 -8.55 -8.17
C ILE A 169 -3.51 -8.84 -7.07
N LYS A 170 -3.02 -9.07 -5.86
CA LYS A 170 -3.85 -9.23 -4.66
C LYS A 170 -3.66 -8.03 -3.76
N VAL A 171 -4.78 -7.47 -3.29
CA VAL A 171 -4.79 -6.31 -2.39
C VAL A 171 -5.55 -6.66 -1.12
N GLU A 172 -4.93 -6.45 0.03
CA GLU A 172 -5.62 -6.43 1.32
C GLU A 172 -5.78 -5.01 1.81
N LEU A 173 -7.01 -4.65 2.16
CA LEU A 173 -7.41 -3.34 2.65
C LEU A 173 -7.90 -3.45 4.09
N LYS A 174 -7.50 -2.49 4.91
CA LYS A 174 -8.14 -2.18 6.20
C LYS A 174 -8.44 -0.69 6.25
N GLY A 175 -9.46 -0.33 7.02
CA GLY A 175 -9.84 1.07 7.16
C GLY A 175 -10.95 1.33 8.16
N LEU A 176 -11.28 2.61 8.30
CA LEU A 176 -12.46 3.07 9.03
C LEU A 176 -13.58 3.42 8.05
N LYS A 177 -14.81 3.10 8.45
CA LYS A 177 -16.05 3.60 7.87
C LYS A 177 -16.63 4.58 8.86
N LEU A 178 -16.64 5.85 8.50
CA LEU A 178 -17.18 6.94 9.29
C LEU A 178 -18.62 7.20 8.86
N ASN A 179 -19.52 7.39 9.82
CA ASN A 179 -20.86 7.93 9.58
C ASN A 179 -20.99 9.25 10.35
N ILE A 180 -20.84 10.36 9.63
CA ILE A 180 -20.81 11.71 10.19
C ILE A 180 -22.16 12.06 10.83
N LYS A 181 -23.28 11.59 10.26
CA LYS A 181 -24.63 11.85 10.77
C LYS A 181 -24.91 11.13 12.09
N GLU A 182 -24.38 9.92 12.26
CA GLU A 182 -24.57 9.11 13.46
C GLU A 182 -23.42 9.27 14.48
N ASN A 183 -22.41 10.10 14.16
CA ASN A 183 -21.16 10.23 14.91
C ASN A 183 -20.54 8.86 15.30
N SER A 184 -20.52 7.94 14.34
CA SER A 184 -20.08 6.55 14.55
C SER A 184 -18.96 6.17 13.58
N ALA A 185 -18.08 5.28 14.05
CA ALA A 185 -16.98 4.73 13.26
C ALA A 185 -16.93 3.21 13.44
N SER A 186 -16.76 2.46 12.35
CA SER A 186 -16.50 1.03 12.40
C SER A 186 -15.32 0.65 11.54
N LYS A 187 -14.55 -0.36 11.97
CA LYS A 187 -13.48 -0.94 11.16
C LYS A 187 -14.08 -1.76 10.03
N TRP A 188 -13.40 -1.79 8.90
CA TRP A 188 -13.70 -2.67 7.78
C TRP A 188 -12.41 -3.27 7.22
N SER A 189 -12.51 -4.44 6.61
CA SER A 189 -11.42 -4.97 5.78
C SER A 189 -11.95 -5.72 4.57
N GLU A 190 -11.22 -5.61 3.45
CA GLU A 190 -11.58 -6.23 2.17
C GLU A 190 -10.32 -6.81 1.53
N SER A 191 -10.43 -8.00 0.93
CA SER A 191 -9.41 -8.56 0.04
C SER A 191 -9.94 -8.52 -1.39
N LEU A 192 -9.10 -8.10 -2.34
CA LEU A 192 -9.43 -8.01 -3.75
C LEU A 192 -8.38 -8.76 -4.57
N THR A 193 -8.83 -9.49 -5.58
CA THR A 193 -7.96 -10.15 -6.56
C THR A 193 -8.24 -9.55 -7.94
N PHE A 194 -7.18 -9.19 -8.65
CA PHE A 194 -7.22 -8.69 -10.01
C PHE A 194 -6.35 -9.55 -10.90
N LYS A 195 -6.82 -9.82 -12.12
CA LYS A 195 -6.01 -10.42 -13.19
C LYS A 195 -5.49 -9.33 -14.12
N VAL A 196 -4.23 -9.45 -14.52
CA VAL A 196 -3.56 -8.61 -15.51
C VAL A 196 -3.49 -9.39 -16.84
N ASP A 197 -3.71 -8.71 -17.95
CA ASP A 197 -3.54 -9.25 -19.30
C ASP A 197 -2.92 -8.18 -20.20
N GLY A 198 -1.58 -8.15 -20.27
CA GLY A 198 -0.83 -7.08 -20.91
C GLY A 198 -1.10 -5.71 -20.27
N ASP A 199 -1.81 -4.85 -21.01
CA ASP A 199 -2.22 -3.50 -20.61
C ASP A 199 -3.67 -3.44 -20.06
N LYS A 200 -4.22 -4.59 -19.64
CA LYS A 200 -5.57 -4.73 -19.06
C LYS A 200 -5.52 -5.18 -17.61
N VAL A 201 -6.52 -4.76 -16.83
CA VAL A 201 -6.81 -5.28 -15.49
C VAL A 201 -8.31 -5.62 -15.39
N THR A 202 -8.64 -6.72 -14.72
CA THR A 202 -10.02 -7.11 -14.41
C THR A 202 -10.10 -7.58 -12.96
N MET A 203 -11.10 -7.12 -12.20
CA MET A 203 -11.33 -7.55 -10.82
C MET A 203 -12.03 -8.91 -10.81
N THR A 204 -11.33 -9.96 -10.37
CA THR A 204 -11.85 -11.34 -10.39
C THR A 204 -12.45 -11.76 -9.05
N GLU A 205 -12.05 -11.13 -7.95
CA GLU A 205 -12.57 -11.43 -6.60
C GLU A 205 -12.66 -10.16 -5.75
N ARG A 206 -13.67 -10.09 -4.88
CA ARG A 206 -13.78 -9.08 -3.82
C ARG A 206 -14.48 -9.66 -2.59
N THR A 207 -13.69 -9.97 -1.56
CA THR A 207 -14.14 -10.62 -0.33
C THR A 207 -14.12 -9.63 0.83
N LYS A 208 -15.27 -9.38 1.44
CA LYS A 208 -15.41 -8.51 2.63
C LYS A 208 -15.22 -9.33 3.89
N LYS A 209 -14.25 -8.98 4.72
CA LYS A 209 -14.01 -9.59 6.04
C LYS A 209 -14.81 -8.78 7.07
N LYS A 210 -15.63 -9.47 7.87
CA LYS A 210 -16.44 -8.88 8.95
C LYS A 210 -15.60 -8.63 10.20
#